data_AF-A0A962RKE4-F1
#
_entry.id   AF-A0A962RKE4-F1
#
_cell.length_a   1.000
_cell.length_b   1.000
_cell.length_c   1.000
_cell.angle_alpha   90.00
_cell.angle_beta   90.00
_cell.angle_gamma   90.00
#
_symmetry.space_group_name_H-M   'P 1'
#
loop_
_entity.id
_entity.type
_entity.pdbx_description
1 polymer ?
#
loop_
_entity_poly.entity_id
_entity_poly.type
_entity_poly.pdbx_seq_one_letter_code
_entity_poly.pdbx_strand_id
1 'polypeptide(L)'
;MSETRTSKMTGLFTSVQRLLPGRHRERQQRVVRSEQEIREWVVQRVAQTLGIEPQEVDPEVPFAEYGFDSRTAVGLSGELEGWLGLELAPTLVWDHPTIASMANFLAAECQAQTGNGGNQ
;
A
#
# COMPACT_ATOMS: atom_id res chain seq x y z
N MET A 1 29.42 33.81 37.75
CA MET A 1 28.12 33.13 37.64
C MET A 1 27.31 33.79 36.55
N SER A 2 26.66 32.95 35.74
CA SER A 2 25.71 33.23 34.64
C SER A 2 26.29 33.43 33.23
N GLU A 3 26.16 32.32 32.49
CA GLU A 3 26.32 32.13 31.05
C GLU A 3 25.28 32.93 30.25
N THR A 4 25.68 33.48 29.11
CA THR A 4 24.76 33.84 28.02
C THR A 4 25.27 33.27 26.69
N ARG A 5 24.42 32.41 26.15
CA ARG A 5 24.48 31.70 24.88
C ARG A 5 24.00 32.60 23.74
N THR A 6 24.80 32.76 22.69
CA THR A 6 24.36 33.08 21.31
C THR A 6 25.59 32.91 20.41
N SER A 7 25.81 31.69 19.95
CA SER A 7 25.40 31.18 18.63
C SER A 7 26.20 31.82 17.49
N LYS A 8 27.22 31.09 17.06
CA LYS A 8 28.16 31.43 16.00
C LYS A 8 27.55 31.12 14.62
N MET A 9 28.12 31.81 13.64
CA MET A 9 28.49 31.24 12.34
C MET A 9 27.43 31.32 11.22
N THR A 10 27.34 32.50 10.63
CA THR A 10 26.90 32.72 9.24
C THR A 10 27.84 31.97 8.28
N GLY A 11 27.50 30.72 8.00
CA GLY A 11 28.11 29.95 6.92
C GLY A 11 27.31 30.16 5.64
N LEU A 12 27.85 30.95 4.71
CA LEU A 12 27.41 30.94 3.32
C LEU A 12 27.70 29.56 2.72
N PHE A 13 26.66 28.73 2.56
CA PHE A 13 26.72 27.52 1.77
C PHE A 13 26.23 27.80 0.35
N THR A 14 27.20 27.90 -0.54
CA THR A 14 27.06 27.67 -1.98
C THR A 14 26.50 26.26 -2.23
N SER A 15 25.38 26.13 -2.96
CA SER A 15 25.15 24.98 -3.86
C SER A 15 24.01 25.20 -4.85
N VAL A 16 24.41 25.54 -6.08
CA VAL A 16 23.97 24.94 -7.35
C VAL A 16 22.48 24.56 -7.48
N GLN A 17 21.70 25.48 -8.03
CA GLN A 17 20.39 25.24 -8.62
C GLN A 17 20.52 24.55 -10.00
N ARG A 18 20.78 23.24 -10.03
CA ARG A 18 20.67 22.46 -11.28
C ARG A 18 20.21 21.03 -11.00
N LEU A 19 18.94 20.74 -11.31
CA LEU A 19 18.58 19.54 -12.06
C LEU A 19 17.13 19.60 -12.54
N LEU A 20 16.91 18.97 -13.69
CA LEU A 20 15.74 19.01 -14.56
C LEU A 20 14.65 18.05 -14.02
N PRO A 21 13.34 18.37 -14.06
CA PRO A 21 12.31 17.37 -13.80
C PRO A 21 12.08 16.60 -15.09
N GLY A 22 12.83 15.53 -15.30
CA GLY A 22 12.76 14.77 -16.53
C GLY A 22 13.34 13.37 -16.41
N ARG A 23 12.44 12.40 -16.18
CA ARG A 23 12.57 10.97 -16.44
C ARG A 23 13.71 10.24 -15.72
N HIS A 24 13.37 9.58 -14.63
CA HIS A 24 13.59 8.13 -14.40
C HIS A 24 12.65 7.78 -13.24
N ARG A 25 11.39 7.38 -13.52
CA ARG A 25 10.94 6.01 -13.22
C ARG A 25 11.87 5.35 -12.22
N GLU A 26 11.68 5.68 -10.95
CA GLU A 26 12.10 4.87 -9.82
C GLU A 26 11.83 3.43 -10.24
N ARG A 27 12.87 2.58 -10.20
CA ARG A 27 12.68 1.13 -10.21
C ARG A 27 11.85 0.84 -8.97
N GLN A 28 10.53 1.02 -9.05
CA GLN A 28 9.62 0.68 -7.97
C GLN A 28 9.94 -0.77 -7.68
N GLN A 29 10.57 -0.98 -6.51
CA GLN A 29 10.97 -2.30 -6.07
C GLN A 29 9.73 -3.16 -6.24
N ARG A 30 9.81 -4.20 -7.07
CA ARG A 30 8.70 -5.12 -7.26
C ARG A 30 8.57 -5.85 -5.93
N VAL A 31 7.81 -5.30 -5.00
CA VAL A 31 7.71 -5.84 -3.65
C VAL A 31 6.77 -7.02 -3.75
N VAL A 32 7.34 -8.22 -3.83
CA VAL A 32 6.57 -9.45 -3.65
C VAL A 32 6.05 -9.42 -2.23
N ARG A 33 4.73 -9.30 -2.08
CA ARG A 33 4.05 -9.41 -0.79
C ARG A 33 3.57 -10.83 -0.58
N SER A 34 3.79 -11.34 0.62
CA SER A 34 3.18 -12.60 1.04
C SER A 34 1.66 -12.42 1.25
N GLU A 35 0.91 -13.52 1.15
CA GLU A 35 -0.53 -13.54 1.49
C GLU A 35 -0.79 -12.94 2.88
N GLN A 36 0.08 -13.26 3.85
CA GLN A 36 -0.06 -12.77 5.22
C GLN A 36 0.08 -11.25 5.31
N GLU A 37 1.07 -10.65 4.62
CA GLU A 37 1.24 -9.19 4.59
C GLU A 37 0.02 -8.50 3.97
N ILE A 38 -0.52 -9.06 2.89
CA ILE A 38 -1.70 -8.51 2.21
C ILE A 38 -2.92 -8.62 3.12
N ARG A 39 -3.11 -9.77 3.77
CA ARG A 39 -4.18 -9.99 4.74
C ARG A 39 -4.12 -8.99 5.88
N GLU A 40 -2.95 -8.81 6.49
CA GLU A 40 -2.75 -7.84 7.57
C GLU A 40 -3.05 -6.41 7.12
N TRP A 41 -2.60 -6.04 5.93
CA TRP A 41 -2.87 -4.72 5.36
C TRP A 41 -4.37 -4.48 5.17
N VAL A 42 -5.09 -5.46 4.58
CA VAL A 42 -6.53 -5.35 4.34
C VAL A 42 -7.29 -5.33 5.66
N VAL A 43 -6.92 -6.17 6.63
CA VAL A 43 -7.50 -6.17 7.98
C VAL A 43 -7.36 -4.79 8.63
N GLN A 44 -6.17 -4.19 8.59
CA GLN A 44 -5.97 -2.84 9.13
C GLN A 44 -6.84 -1.80 8.43
N ARG A 45 -6.97 -1.88 7.10
CA ARG A 45 -7.79 -0.93 6.33
C ARG A 45 -9.28 -1.07 6.62
N VAL A 46 -9.77 -2.30 6.74
CA VAL A 46 -11.15 -2.60 7.12
C VAL A 46 -11.42 -2.11 8.55
N ALA A 47 -10.55 -2.42 9.50
CA ALA A 47 -10.65 -1.97 10.89
C ALA A 47 -10.74 -0.44 11.00
N GLN A 48 -9.89 0.28 10.26
CA GLN A 48 -9.91 1.75 10.20
C GLN A 48 -11.23 2.30 9.64
N THR A 49 -11.80 1.62 8.64
CA THR A 49 -13.07 2.02 8.02
C THR A 49 -14.25 1.81 8.97
N LEU A 50 -14.20 0.74 9.77
CA LEU A 50 -15.22 0.40 10.76
C LEU A 50 -15.05 1.12 12.10
N GLY A 51 -13.85 1.65 12.38
CA GLY A 51 -13.51 2.26 13.67
C GLY A 51 -13.37 1.25 14.81
N ILE A 52 -12.94 0.03 14.50
CA ILE A 52 -12.74 -1.07 15.45
C ILE A 52 -11.26 -1.51 15.48
N GLU A 53 -10.90 -2.38 16.41
CA GLU A 53 -9.54 -2.91 16.48
C GLU A 53 -9.28 -3.96 15.38
N PRO A 54 -8.06 -4.03 14.79
CA PRO A 54 -7.73 -5.02 13.76
C PRO A 54 -7.98 -6.48 14.14
N GLN A 55 -7.90 -6.81 15.43
CA GLN A 55 -8.14 -8.15 15.96
C GLN A 55 -9.63 -8.53 15.97
N GLU A 56 -10.53 -7.55 15.85
CA GLU A 56 -11.98 -7.77 15.77
C GLU A 56 -12.46 -8.04 14.34
N VAL A 57 -11.59 -7.82 13.34
CA VAL A 57 -11.89 -8.13 11.94
C VAL A 57 -11.61 -9.60 11.67
N ASP A 58 -12.68 -10.36 11.44
CA ASP A 58 -12.60 -11.72 10.94
C ASP A 58 -12.37 -11.73 9.41
N PRO A 59 -11.24 -12.28 8.94
CA PRO A 59 -10.90 -12.32 7.53
C PRO A 59 -11.63 -13.40 6.71
N GLU A 60 -12.39 -14.28 7.35
CA GLU A 60 -13.30 -15.23 6.68
C GLU A 60 -14.70 -14.65 6.49
N VAL A 61 -15.04 -13.56 7.19
CA VAL A 61 -16.32 -12.87 7.03
C VAL A 61 -16.34 -12.07 5.72
N PRO A 62 -17.42 -12.16 4.93
CA PRO A 62 -17.55 -11.40 3.71
C PRO A 62 -17.53 -9.87 3.94
N PHE A 63 -16.91 -9.12 3.03
CA PHE A 63 -16.93 -7.65 3.06
C PHE A 63 -18.36 -7.08 3.14
N ALA A 64 -19.33 -7.73 2.49
CA ALA A 64 -20.74 -7.34 2.52
C ALA A 64 -21.34 -7.35 3.95
N GLU A 65 -20.93 -8.28 4.81
CA GLU A 65 -21.39 -8.36 6.21
C GLU A 65 -20.82 -7.21 7.06
N TYR A 66 -19.65 -6.66 6.67
CA TYR A 66 -19.09 -5.43 7.24
C TYR A 66 -19.71 -4.15 6.66
N GLY A 67 -20.69 -4.26 5.76
CA GLY A 67 -21.32 -3.11 5.10
C GLY A 67 -20.46 -2.45 4.03
N PHE A 68 -19.48 -3.17 3.45
CA PHE A 68 -18.76 -2.65 2.29
C PHE A 68 -19.69 -2.49 1.09
N ASP A 69 -19.72 -1.28 0.55
CA ASP A 69 -20.44 -0.94 -0.67
C ASP A 69 -19.48 -0.74 -1.86
N SER A 70 -20.06 -0.41 -3.02
CA SER A 70 -19.27 -0.22 -4.24
C SER A 70 -18.24 0.92 -4.15
N ARG A 71 -18.52 1.97 -3.37
CA ARG A 71 -17.59 3.11 -3.21
C ARG A 71 -16.42 2.70 -2.34
N THR A 72 -16.68 1.99 -1.24
CA THR A 72 -15.63 1.49 -0.34
C THR A 72 -14.78 0.44 -1.04
N ALA A 73 -15.38 -0.43 -1.85
CA ALA A 73 -14.66 -1.44 -2.65
C ALA A 73 -13.71 -0.82 -3.68
N VAL A 74 -14.15 0.22 -4.41
CA VAL A 74 -13.30 0.95 -5.36
C VAL A 74 -12.14 1.65 -4.63
N GLY A 75 -12.41 2.25 -3.47
CA GLY A 75 -11.37 2.88 -2.65
C GLY A 75 -10.31 1.89 -2.17
N LEU A 76 -10.75 0.76 -1.59
CA LEU A 76 -9.86 -0.32 -1.13
C LEU A 76 -9.00 -0.85 -2.28
N SER A 77 -9.61 -1.10 -3.45
CA SER A 77 -8.91 -1.61 -4.62
C SER A 77 -7.85 -0.61 -5.10
N GLY A 78 -8.18 0.68 -5.23
CA GLY A 78 -7.22 1.70 -5.67
C GLY A 78 -6.05 1.91 -4.71
N GLU A 79 -6.27 1.76 -3.41
CA GLU A 79 -5.20 1.81 -2.42
C GLU A 79 -4.31 0.56 -2.47
N LEU A 80 -4.90 -0.62 -2.68
CA LEU A 80 -4.16 -1.86 -2.91
C LEU A 80 -3.33 -1.78 -4.20
N GLU A 81 -3.87 -1.24 -5.29
CA GLU A 81 -3.13 -0.98 -6.54
C GLU A 81 -1.88 -0.13 -6.27
N GLY A 82 -2.04 0.97 -5.53
CA GLY A 82 -0.94 1.86 -5.19
C GLY A 82 0.11 1.21 -4.29
N TRP A 83 -0.31 0.31 -3.39
CA TRP A 83 0.59 -0.37 -2.45
C TRP A 83 1.32 -1.57 -3.06
N LEU A 84 0.64 -2.34 -3.92
CA LEU A 84 1.16 -3.55 -4.57
C LEU A 84 1.83 -3.26 -5.91
N GLY A 85 1.50 -2.13 -6.55
CA GLY A 85 1.94 -1.82 -7.93
C GLY A 85 1.30 -2.74 -8.97
N LEU A 86 0.10 -3.25 -8.71
CA LEU A 86 -0.69 -4.08 -9.61
C LEU A 86 -1.86 -3.26 -10.18
N GLU A 87 -2.34 -3.61 -11.38
CA GLU A 87 -3.66 -3.19 -11.84
C GLU A 87 -4.70 -4.16 -11.28
N LEU A 88 -5.67 -3.65 -10.55
CA LEU A 88 -6.69 -4.43 -9.85
C LEU A 88 -8.07 -4.01 -10.31
N ALA A 89 -8.91 -4.99 -10.64
CA ALA A 89 -10.30 -4.71 -10.96
C ALA A 89 -11.05 -4.28 -9.69
N PRO A 90 -11.91 -3.25 -9.76
CA PRO A 90 -12.72 -2.86 -8.61
C PRO A 90 -13.70 -3.97 -8.21
N THR A 91 -13.97 -4.94 -9.10
CA THR A 91 -14.82 -6.11 -8.83
C THR A 91 -14.21 -7.12 -7.86
N LEU A 92 -12.94 -6.95 -7.46
CA LEU A 92 -12.23 -7.87 -6.56
C LEU A 92 -13.00 -8.19 -5.27
N VAL A 93 -13.69 -7.21 -4.69
CA VAL A 93 -14.49 -7.41 -3.47
C VAL A 93 -15.68 -8.34 -3.70
N TRP A 94 -16.15 -8.49 -4.94
CA TRP A 94 -17.22 -9.42 -5.31
C TRP A 94 -16.67 -10.77 -5.77
N ASP A 95 -15.56 -10.77 -6.51
CA ASP A 95 -14.89 -11.99 -6.99
C ASP A 95 -14.24 -12.76 -5.82
N HIS A 96 -13.71 -12.01 -4.85
CA HIS A 96 -13.07 -12.48 -3.63
C HIS A 96 -13.73 -11.81 -2.41
N PRO A 97 -14.88 -12.33 -1.96
CA PRO A 97 -15.71 -11.66 -0.96
C PRO A 97 -15.11 -11.62 0.44
N THR A 98 -14.04 -12.37 0.71
CA THR A 98 -13.38 -12.43 2.02
C THR A 98 -11.95 -11.91 1.92
N ILE A 99 -11.43 -11.39 3.04
CA ILE A 99 -10.05 -10.91 3.11
C ILE A 99 -9.08 -12.05 2.79
N ALA A 100 -9.35 -13.26 3.29
CA ALA A 100 -8.53 -14.44 3.01
C ALA A 100 -8.47 -14.77 1.51
N SER A 101 -9.63 -14.81 0.83
CA SER A 101 -9.68 -15.11 -0.61
C SER A 101 -8.95 -14.05 -1.44
N MET A 102 -9.16 -12.77 -1.09
CA MET A 102 -8.51 -11.65 -1.77
C MET A 102 -7.00 -11.67 -1.58
N ALA A 103 -6.52 -11.89 -0.35
CA ALA A 103 -5.11 -11.93 -0.04
C ALA A 103 -4.39 -13.07 -0.77
N ASN A 104 -5.02 -14.25 -0.86
CA ASN A 104 -4.47 -15.39 -1.59
C ASN A 104 -4.33 -15.09 -3.09
N PHE A 105 -5.37 -14.52 -3.71
CA PHE A 105 -5.35 -14.13 -5.12
C PHE A 105 -4.24 -13.09 -5.40
N LEU A 106 -4.18 -12.02 -4.60
CA LEU A 106 -3.20 -10.95 -4.81
C LEU A 106 -1.75 -11.43 -4.58
N ALA A 107 -1.52 -12.33 -3.64
CA ALA A 107 -0.21 -12.93 -3.43
C ALA A 107 0.24 -13.77 -4.63
N ALA A 108 -0.69 -14.49 -5.28
CA ALA A 108 -0.42 -15.21 -6.52
C ALA A 108 -0.08 -14.26 -7.67
N GLU A 109 -0.83 -13.16 -7.81
CA GLU A 109 -0.57 -12.12 -8.82
C GLU A 109 0.81 -11.46 -8.64
N CYS A 110 1.19 -11.10 -7.41
CA CYS A 110 2.51 -10.56 -7.10
C CYS A 110 3.65 -11.51 -7.52
N GLN A 111 3.46 -12.81 -7.31
CA GLN A 111 4.43 -13.84 -7.69
C GLN A 111 4.49 -14.02 -9.22
N ALA A 112 3.33 -14.08 -9.87
CA ALA A 112 3.22 -14.24 -11.32
C ALA A 112 3.88 -13.07 -12.07
N GLN A 113 3.66 -11.84 -11.59
CA GLN A 113 4.31 -10.67 -12.17
C GLN A 113 5.83 -10.76 -12.06
N THR A 114 6.37 -11.17 -10.91
CA THR A 114 7.83 -11.28 -10.68
C THR A 114 8.49 -12.35 -11.55
N GLY A 115 7.78 -13.43 -11.88
CA GLY A 115 8.26 -14.48 -12.80
C GLY A 115 8.23 -14.10 -14.28
N ASN A 116 7.48 -13.08 -14.69
CA ASN A 116 7.27 -12.74 -16.10
C ASN A 116 8.39 -11.86 -16.73
N GLY A 117 9.62 -11.97 -16.21
CA GLY A 117 10.80 -11.24 -16.67
C GLY A 117 11.74 -12.02 -17.59
N GLY A 118 11.36 -13.23 -18.05
CA GLY A 118 12.27 -14.10 -18.79
C GLY A 118 11.58 -15.05 -19.75
N ASN A 119 11.01 -14.55 -20.84
CA ASN A 119 11.17 -15.11 -22.19
C ASN A 119 10.42 -14.24 -23.20
N GLN A 120 11.14 -13.42 -23.97
CA GLN A 120 10.70 -13.01 -25.30
C GLN A 120 11.92 -12.83 -26.21
#